data_AF-A0A8B8IDU1-F1
#
_entry.id   AF-A0A8B8IDU1-F1
#
_cell.length_a   1.000
_cell.length_b   1.000
_cell.length_c   1.000
_cell.angle_alpha   90.00
_cell.angle_beta   90.00
_cell.angle_gamma   90.00
#
_symmetry.space_group_name_H-M   'P 1'
#
loop_
_entity.id
_entity.type
_entity.pdbx_description
1 polymer ?
#
loop_
_entity_poly.entity_id
_entity_poly.type
_entity_poly.pdbx_seq_one_letter_code
_entity_poly.pdbx_strand_id
1 'polypeptide(L)'
;MFPIVKSPLIFKPKSQFIRTVYGYWRIGCRDVVGHGINGSANYKDDALFPFPAIRFKENTRDICALREKERGDWRLLCCEEKKELYRASFCQTFAEFKAPTGQWKFIMGWVFICTSFAFWASMFCHYYVFEPLPSSFSKASQKAQLRRMLELRVNPIDGISSMWDYDNDRWKVKKNRIIIPELFM
;
A
#
# COMPACT_ATOMS: atom_id res chain seq x y z
N MET A 1 -45.46 -55.83 -33.89
CA MET A 1 -45.18 -56.20 -32.49
C MET A 1 -43.67 -56.19 -32.31
N PHE A 2 -43.09 -55.06 -31.89
CA PHE A 2 -41.64 -54.90 -31.73
C PHE A 2 -41.29 -54.98 -30.23
N PRO A 3 -40.23 -55.69 -29.82
CA PRO A 3 -39.90 -55.85 -28.41
C PRO A 3 -39.26 -54.57 -27.87
N ILE A 4 -39.74 -54.15 -26.70
CA ILE A 4 -39.23 -53.01 -25.94
C ILE A 4 -37.88 -53.42 -25.32
N VAL A 5 -36.78 -52.88 -25.84
CA VAL A 5 -35.46 -52.96 -25.22
C VAL A 5 -35.50 -52.11 -23.94
N LYS A 6 -35.42 -52.76 -22.77
CA LYS A 6 -35.24 -52.07 -21.49
C LYS A 6 -33.84 -51.45 -21.48
N SER A 7 -33.76 -50.13 -21.56
CA SER A 7 -32.51 -49.38 -21.37
C SER A 7 -31.95 -49.66 -19.97
N PRO A 8 -30.62 -49.90 -19.83
CA PRO A 8 -30.02 -50.07 -18.53
C PRO A 8 -30.12 -48.77 -17.74
N LEU A 9 -30.52 -48.90 -16.48
CA LEU A 9 -30.65 -47.81 -15.51
C LEU A 9 -29.34 -47.03 -15.43
N ILE A 10 -29.26 -45.90 -16.12
CA ILE A 10 -28.23 -44.90 -15.90
C ILE A 10 -28.44 -44.40 -14.47
N PHE A 11 -27.58 -44.84 -13.55
CA PHE A 11 -27.45 -44.26 -12.22
C PHE A 11 -27.03 -42.80 -12.40
N LYS A 12 -28.01 -41.90 -12.46
CA LYS A 12 -27.75 -40.48 -12.27
C LYS A 12 -27.50 -40.31 -10.77
N PRO A 13 -26.28 -39.91 -10.33
CA PRO A 13 -26.10 -39.58 -8.93
C PRO A 13 -27.12 -38.48 -8.61
N LYS A 14 -27.91 -38.69 -7.55
CA LYS A 14 -28.69 -37.62 -6.93
C LYS A 14 -27.69 -36.61 -6.39
N SER A 15 -27.17 -35.74 -7.24
CA SER A 15 -26.57 -34.48 -6.83
C SER A 15 -27.72 -33.67 -6.27
N GLN A 16 -27.98 -33.87 -4.98
CA GLN A 16 -28.94 -33.11 -4.22
C GLN A 16 -28.64 -31.64 -4.44
N PHE A 17 -29.66 -30.93 -4.94
CA PHE A 17 -29.66 -29.50 -5.09
C PHE A 17 -29.78 -28.88 -3.68
N ILE A 18 -28.70 -28.93 -2.90
CA ILE A 18 -28.61 -28.22 -1.61
C ILE A 18 -27.68 -27.03 -1.85
N ARG A 19 -28.23 -26.00 -2.50
CA ARG A 19 -27.55 -24.70 -2.69
C ARG A 19 -27.74 -23.79 -1.49
N THR A 20 -27.47 -24.28 -0.28
CA THR A 20 -27.58 -23.47 0.94
C THR A 20 -26.56 -23.91 1.99
N VAL A 21 -25.28 -23.78 1.64
CA VAL A 21 -24.18 -23.61 2.60
C VAL A 21 -23.40 -22.38 2.11
N TYR A 22 -23.15 -21.43 3.00
CA TYR A 22 -22.70 -20.05 2.75
C TYR A 22 -21.81 -19.84 1.49
N GLY A 23 -22.33 -19.13 0.48
CA GLY A 23 -21.53 -18.58 -0.61
C GLY A 23 -21.19 -19.51 -1.77
N TYR A 24 -21.54 -20.80 -1.73
CA TYR A 24 -21.18 -21.76 -2.80
C TYR A 24 -21.72 -21.39 -4.20
N TRP A 25 -22.85 -20.69 -4.27
CA TRP A 25 -23.36 -20.20 -5.55
C TRP A 25 -22.43 -19.20 -6.26
N ARG A 26 -21.56 -18.50 -5.51
CA ARG A 26 -20.56 -17.56 -6.07
C ARG A 26 -19.31 -18.26 -6.60
N ILE A 27 -19.08 -19.50 -6.18
CA ILE A 27 -17.89 -20.30 -6.52
C ILE A 27 -18.07 -21.01 -7.87
N GLY A 28 -19.31 -21.23 -8.30
CA GLY A 28 -19.62 -21.94 -9.54
C GLY A 28 -19.23 -23.41 -9.45
N CYS A 29 -18.67 -23.95 -10.53
CA CYS A 29 -18.23 -25.35 -10.64
C CYS A 29 -16.76 -25.56 -10.23
N ARG A 30 -16.20 -24.71 -9.35
CA ARG A 30 -14.82 -24.83 -8.88
C ARG A 30 -14.74 -25.78 -7.68
N ASP A 31 -13.64 -26.52 -7.61
CA ASP A 31 -13.38 -27.42 -6.49
C ASP A 31 -12.91 -26.65 -5.26
N VAL A 32 -13.49 -27.02 -4.11
CA VAL A 32 -13.02 -26.62 -2.79
C VAL A 32 -11.98 -27.63 -2.33
N VAL A 33 -10.75 -27.16 -2.11
CA VAL A 33 -9.57 -27.99 -1.82
C VAL A 33 -9.10 -27.81 -0.38
N GLY A 34 -9.48 -26.71 0.28
CA GLY A 34 -9.09 -26.44 1.65
C GLY A 34 -10.02 -25.48 2.36
N HIS A 35 -9.64 -25.12 3.58
CA HIS A 35 -10.47 -24.31 4.49
C HIS A 35 -10.30 -22.80 4.28
N GLY A 36 -9.22 -22.36 3.60
CA GLY A 36 -8.93 -20.94 3.39
C GLY A 36 -8.50 -20.19 4.65
N ILE A 37 -8.38 -18.87 4.52
CA ILE A 37 -7.90 -17.98 5.61
C ILE A 37 -8.92 -17.88 6.75
N ASN A 38 -10.21 -17.77 6.41
CA ASN A 38 -11.29 -17.50 7.38
C ASN A 38 -12.34 -18.62 7.45
N GLY A 39 -12.00 -19.86 7.03
CA GLY A 39 -12.99 -20.94 6.90
C GLY A 39 -13.96 -20.77 5.72
N SER A 40 -13.79 -19.71 4.93
CA SER A 40 -14.60 -19.39 3.76
C SER A 40 -13.96 -19.92 2.48
N ALA A 41 -14.77 -20.48 1.58
CA ALA A 41 -14.32 -20.98 0.28
C ALA A 41 -14.08 -19.83 -0.73
N ASN A 42 -13.03 -19.05 -0.49
CA ASN A 42 -12.60 -17.92 -1.30
C ASN A 42 -11.22 -18.17 -1.93
N TYR A 43 -11.00 -17.61 -3.12
CA TYR A 43 -9.71 -17.59 -3.80
C TYR A 43 -8.94 -16.31 -3.47
N LYS A 44 -7.66 -16.41 -3.12
CA LYS A 44 -6.75 -15.28 -2.97
C LYS A 44 -5.32 -15.73 -3.25
N ASP A 45 -4.60 -15.00 -4.09
CA ASP A 45 -3.15 -15.15 -4.23
C ASP A 45 -2.47 -14.37 -3.11
N ASP A 46 -1.89 -15.08 -2.14
CA ASP A 46 -1.21 -14.48 -0.99
C ASP A 46 0.04 -15.30 -0.65
N ALA A 47 1.13 -14.62 -0.30
CA ALA A 47 2.36 -15.28 0.11
C ALA A 47 2.26 -15.96 1.48
N LEU A 48 1.42 -15.43 2.37
CA LEU A 48 1.19 -16.03 3.69
C LEU A 48 0.28 -17.25 3.63
N PHE A 49 -0.58 -17.29 2.61
CA PHE A 49 -1.56 -18.36 2.39
C PHE A 49 -1.39 -18.91 0.97
N PRO A 50 -0.30 -19.66 0.71
CA PRO A 50 0.04 -20.15 -0.63
C PRO A 50 -1.02 -21.10 -1.21
N PHE A 51 -1.84 -21.72 -0.36
CA PHE A 51 -2.88 -22.66 -0.74
C PHE A 51 -4.27 -22.05 -0.47
N PRO A 52 -4.94 -21.49 -1.50
CA PRO A 52 -6.28 -20.93 -1.35
C PRO A 52 -7.32 -22.03 -1.10
N ALA A 53 -8.49 -21.64 -0.61
CA ALA A 53 -9.56 -22.59 -0.26
C ALA A 53 -10.15 -23.31 -1.48
N ILE A 54 -10.20 -22.60 -2.61
CA ILE A 54 -10.78 -23.06 -3.87
C ILE A 54 -9.73 -22.99 -4.97
N ARG A 55 -9.91 -23.75 -6.05
CA ARG A 55 -9.08 -23.60 -7.26
C ARG A 55 -9.51 -22.37 -8.07
N PHE A 56 -8.59 -21.85 -8.89
CA PHE A 56 -8.85 -20.67 -9.71
C PHE A 56 -9.88 -20.92 -10.83
N LYS A 57 -9.65 -21.95 -11.67
CA LYS A 57 -10.53 -22.27 -12.80
C LYS A 57 -11.64 -23.25 -12.40
N GLU A 58 -12.75 -23.16 -13.12
CA GLU A 58 -13.84 -24.13 -13.06
C GLU A 58 -13.45 -25.46 -13.72
N ASN A 59 -14.18 -26.52 -13.35
CA ASN A 59 -13.95 -27.86 -13.88
C ASN A 59 -14.49 -28.01 -15.31
N THR A 60 -13.71 -27.58 -16.29
CA THR A 60 -13.93 -27.86 -17.71
C THR A 60 -13.57 -29.32 -18.03
N ARG A 61 -14.16 -29.91 -19.09
CA ARG A 61 -13.90 -31.31 -19.51
C ARG A 61 -12.41 -31.63 -19.65
N ASP A 62 -11.64 -30.73 -20.25
CA ASP A 62 -10.20 -30.92 -20.47
C ASP A 62 -9.42 -30.89 -19.16
N ILE A 63 -9.77 -29.98 -18.25
CA ILE A 63 -9.16 -29.90 -16.92
C ILE A 63 -9.49 -31.16 -16.10
N CYS A 64 -10.72 -31.67 -16.19
CA CYS A 64 -11.11 -32.92 -15.55
C CYS A 64 -10.30 -34.11 -16.08
N ALA A 65 -10.11 -34.21 -17.40
CA ALA A 65 -9.27 -35.26 -17.99
C ALA A 65 -7.79 -35.14 -17.55
N LEU A 66 -7.25 -33.93 -17.45
CA LEU A 66 -5.91 -33.70 -16.90
C LEU A 66 -5.83 -34.07 -15.41
N ARG A 67 -6.89 -33.86 -14.63
CA ARG A 67 -6.97 -34.26 -13.22
C ARG A 67 -7.00 -35.77 -13.03
N GLU A 68 -7.60 -36.50 -13.97
CA GLU A 68 -7.55 -37.96 -13.96
C GLU A 68 -6.12 -38.45 -14.19
N LYS A 69 -5.37 -37.82 -15.11
CA LYS A 69 -3.94 -38.07 -15.30
C LYS A 69 -3.09 -37.66 -14.09
N GLU A 70 -3.44 -36.56 -13.41
CA GLU A 70 -2.76 -36.07 -12.19
C GLU A 70 -2.72 -37.12 -11.06
N ARG A 71 -3.69 -38.05 -11.03
CA ARG A 71 -3.73 -39.14 -10.04
C ARG A 71 -2.65 -40.22 -10.27
N GLY A 72 -2.07 -40.29 -11.47
CA GLY A 72 -1.04 -41.26 -11.84
C GLY A 72 0.39 -40.75 -11.59
N ASP A 73 1.37 -41.31 -12.30
CA ASP A 73 2.78 -40.89 -12.20
C ASP A 73 3.04 -39.58 -12.97
N TRP A 74 3.56 -38.58 -12.27
CA TRP A 74 3.86 -37.25 -12.81
C TRP A 74 5.08 -37.22 -13.74
N ARG A 75 5.85 -38.33 -13.81
CA ARG A 75 6.92 -38.49 -14.81
C ARG A 75 6.38 -38.61 -16.23
N LEU A 76 5.14 -39.08 -16.39
CA LEU A 76 4.49 -39.25 -17.69
C LEU A 76 3.82 -37.96 -18.20
N LEU A 77 3.68 -36.93 -17.35
CA LEU A 77 3.09 -35.66 -17.71
C LEU A 77 4.09 -34.76 -18.44
N CYS A 78 3.65 -34.18 -19.56
CA CYS A 78 4.42 -33.18 -20.30
C CYS A 78 4.56 -31.88 -19.49
N CYS A 79 5.59 -31.09 -19.80
CA CYS A 79 5.79 -29.76 -19.20
C CYS A 79 4.59 -28.83 -19.40
N GLU A 80 3.90 -28.94 -20.54
CA GLU A 80 2.71 -28.13 -20.84
C GLU A 80 1.51 -28.54 -19.98
N GLU A 81 1.24 -29.83 -19.85
CA GLU A 81 0.18 -30.35 -18.98
C GLU A 81 0.39 -29.93 -17.51
N LYS A 82 1.65 -29.90 -17.05
CA LYS A 82 2.00 -29.39 -15.71
C LYS A 82 1.70 -27.89 -15.57
N LYS A 83 2.03 -27.08 -16.58
CA LYS A 83 1.72 -25.64 -16.58
C LYS A 83 0.21 -25.39 -16.62
N GLU A 84 -0.54 -26.19 -17.37
CA GLU A 84 -2.00 -26.11 -17.44
C GLU A 84 -2.65 -26.50 -16.10
N LEU A 85 -2.19 -27.57 -15.45
CA LEU A 85 -2.63 -27.94 -14.10
C LEU A 85 -2.34 -26.84 -13.08
N TYR A 86 -1.16 -26.20 -13.20
CA TYR A 86 -0.80 -25.06 -12.36
C TYR A 86 -1.75 -23.88 -12.59
N ARG A 87 -1.96 -23.46 -13.85
CA ARG A 87 -2.86 -22.34 -14.21
C ARG A 87 -4.34 -22.63 -13.99
N ALA A 88 -4.72 -23.90 -13.89
CA ALA A 88 -6.07 -24.31 -13.48
C ALA A 88 -6.26 -24.17 -11.97
N SER A 89 -5.21 -24.42 -11.19
CA SER A 89 -5.24 -24.35 -9.73
C SER A 89 -5.02 -22.93 -9.22
N PHE A 90 -4.08 -22.21 -9.83
CA PHE A 90 -3.65 -20.87 -9.44
C PHE A 90 -3.80 -19.86 -10.59
N CYS A 91 -4.20 -18.63 -10.26
CA CYS A 91 -4.30 -17.52 -11.21
C CYS A 91 -2.90 -17.01 -11.57
N GLN A 92 -2.16 -16.56 -10.55
CA GLN A 92 -0.85 -15.93 -10.71
C GLN A 92 0.27 -16.76 -10.09
N THR A 93 1.47 -16.63 -10.65
CA THR A 93 2.69 -17.19 -10.03
C THR A 93 3.19 -16.27 -8.92
N PHE A 94 4.03 -16.80 -8.02
CA PHE A 94 4.70 -16.00 -7.00
C PHE A 94 5.50 -14.80 -7.54
N ALA A 95 6.05 -14.92 -8.74
CA ALA A 95 6.77 -13.84 -9.39
C ALA A 95 5.82 -12.76 -9.93
N GLU A 96 4.64 -13.15 -10.43
CA GLU A 96 3.67 -12.24 -11.03
C GLU A 96 3.01 -11.33 -9.99
N PHE A 97 2.50 -11.89 -8.89
CA PHE A 97 1.79 -11.07 -7.91
C PHE A 97 2.71 -10.30 -6.96
N LYS A 98 3.97 -10.75 -6.79
CA LYS A 98 5.00 -9.99 -6.06
C LYS A 98 5.72 -8.97 -6.92
N ALA A 99 5.39 -8.87 -8.21
CA ALA A 99 6.03 -7.92 -9.09
C ALA A 99 5.85 -6.49 -8.55
N PRO A 100 6.95 -5.72 -8.40
CA PRO A 100 6.86 -4.38 -7.85
C PRO A 100 6.07 -3.48 -8.81
N THR A 101 5.02 -2.85 -8.29
CA THR A 101 4.23 -1.88 -9.06
C THR A 101 4.84 -0.49 -8.95
N GLY A 102 4.86 0.26 -10.04
CA GLY A 102 5.39 1.64 -10.08
C GLY A 102 4.48 2.69 -9.40
N GLN A 103 3.48 2.27 -8.62
CA GLN A 103 2.44 3.13 -8.05
C GLN A 103 3.02 4.21 -7.14
N TRP A 104 4.13 3.94 -6.45
CA TRP A 104 4.80 4.92 -5.60
C TRP A 104 5.19 6.20 -6.37
N LYS A 105 5.54 6.10 -7.65
CA LYS A 105 5.89 7.27 -8.48
C LYS A 105 4.68 8.17 -8.71
N PHE A 106 3.52 7.56 -8.94
CA PHE A 106 2.27 8.29 -9.10
C PHE A 106 1.85 8.99 -7.80
N ILE A 107 1.97 8.29 -6.67
CA ILE A 107 1.69 8.84 -5.35
C ILE A 107 2.60 10.05 -5.06
N MET A 108 3.91 9.90 -5.28
CA MET A 108 4.87 11.00 -5.11
C MET A 108 4.56 12.19 -6.01
N GLY A 109 4.18 11.95 -7.28
CA GLY A 109 3.78 13.01 -8.21
C GLY A 109 2.62 13.84 -7.68
N TRP A 110 1.59 13.18 -7.15
CA TRP A 110 0.44 13.87 -6.56
C TRP A 110 0.78 14.64 -5.30
N VAL A 111 1.64 14.09 -4.43
CA VAL A 111 2.12 14.81 -3.24
C VAL A 111 2.77 16.13 -3.64
N PHE A 112 3.68 16.13 -4.63
CA PHE A 112 4.34 17.34 -5.09
C PHE A 112 3.38 18.36 -5.72
N ILE A 113 2.37 17.91 -6.48
CA ILE A 113 1.35 18.78 -7.07
C ILE A 113 0.55 19.48 -5.96
N CYS A 114 0.05 18.72 -4.98
CA CYS A 114 -0.72 19.26 -3.87
C CYS A 114 0.11 20.23 -3.01
N THR A 115 1.37 19.89 -2.72
CA THR A 115 2.27 20.77 -1.98
C THR A 115 2.57 22.05 -2.74
N SER A 116 2.81 21.98 -4.05
CA SER A 116 3.00 23.16 -4.90
C SER A 116 1.77 24.07 -4.82
N PHE A 117 0.57 23.51 -4.99
CA PHE A 117 -0.67 24.28 -4.92
C PHE A 117 -0.86 24.96 -3.55
N ALA A 118 -0.51 24.29 -2.45
CA ALA A 118 -0.54 24.88 -1.11
C ALA A 118 0.40 26.09 -0.97
N PHE A 119 1.61 26.03 -1.53
CA PHE A 119 2.54 27.18 -1.54
C PHE A 119 2.01 28.34 -2.38
N TRP A 120 1.43 28.06 -3.56
CA TRP A 120 0.78 29.08 -4.39
C TRP A 120 -0.38 29.77 -3.66
N ALA A 121 -1.23 28.99 -2.97
CA ALA A 121 -2.31 29.54 -2.16
C ALA A 121 -1.79 30.39 -1.00
N SER A 122 -0.73 29.96 -0.31
CA SER A 122 -0.11 30.74 0.76
C SER A 122 0.46 32.07 0.25
N MET A 123 1.08 32.07 -0.92
CA MET A 123 1.60 33.28 -1.56
C MET A 123 0.45 34.23 -1.93
N PHE A 124 -0.63 33.70 -2.50
CA PHE A 124 -1.82 34.49 -2.82
C PHE A 124 -2.41 35.16 -1.58
N CYS A 125 -2.58 34.42 -0.48
CA CYS A 125 -3.07 34.99 0.79
C CYS A 125 -2.12 36.09 1.31
N HIS A 126 -0.81 35.88 1.23
CA HIS A 126 0.17 36.87 1.66
C HIS A 126 0.11 38.18 0.88
N TYR A 127 -0.09 38.13 -0.44
CA TYR A 127 -0.11 39.35 -1.26
C TYR A 127 -1.44 40.08 -1.25
N TYR A 128 -2.57 39.36 -1.18
CA TYR A 128 -3.89 39.97 -1.41
C TYR A 128 -4.79 40.03 -0.17
N VAL A 129 -4.56 39.19 0.83
CA VAL A 129 -5.49 39.03 1.97
C VAL A 129 -4.88 39.57 3.27
N PHE A 130 -3.59 39.34 3.51
CA PHE A 130 -2.97 39.74 4.77
C PHE A 130 -2.65 41.23 4.81
N GLU A 131 -2.93 41.82 5.97
CA GLU A 131 -2.59 43.20 6.29
C GLU A 131 -1.07 43.39 6.41
N PRO A 132 -0.57 44.63 6.23
CA PRO A 132 0.84 44.91 6.44
C PRO A 132 1.26 44.53 7.87
N LEU A 133 2.48 44.02 8.02
CA LEU A 133 3.03 43.68 9.33
C LEU A 133 3.03 44.91 10.25
N PRO A 134 2.79 44.72 11.56
CA PRO A 134 2.77 45.84 12.50
C PRO A 134 4.15 46.49 12.60
N SER A 135 4.19 47.77 12.98
CA SER A 135 5.42 48.59 13.03
C SER A 135 6.53 48.02 13.94
N SER A 136 6.18 47.14 14.89
CA SER A 136 7.12 46.40 15.73
C SER A 136 8.01 45.43 14.93
N PHE A 137 7.56 44.94 13.77
CA PHE A 137 8.36 44.10 12.87
C PHE A 137 9.31 44.88 11.97
N SER A 138 9.34 46.21 12.05
CA SER A 138 10.37 46.99 11.37
C SER A 138 11.76 46.64 11.91
N LYS A 139 12.78 46.63 11.04
CA LYS A 139 14.16 46.26 11.42
C LYS A 139 14.70 47.10 12.59
N ALA A 140 14.35 48.39 12.65
CA ALA A 140 14.78 49.28 13.73
C ALA A 140 14.14 48.88 15.08
N SER A 141 12.82 48.66 15.09
CA SER A 141 12.09 48.20 16.29
C SER A 141 12.58 46.83 16.76
N GLN A 142 12.83 45.89 15.85
CA GLN A 142 13.39 44.58 16.17
C GLN A 142 14.79 44.69 16.80
N LYS A 143 15.67 45.54 16.24
CA LYS A 143 17.01 45.77 16.80
C LYS A 143 16.94 46.42 18.18
N ALA A 144 16.07 47.41 18.37
CA ALA A 144 15.85 48.07 19.67
C ALA A 144 15.28 47.10 20.71
N GLN A 145 14.29 46.29 20.32
CA GLN A 145 13.71 45.25 21.18
C GLN A 145 14.76 44.20 21.57
N LEU A 146 15.57 43.75 20.61
CA LEU A 146 16.66 42.81 20.85
C LEU A 146 17.69 43.40 21.84
N ARG A 147 18.11 44.66 21.66
CA ARG A 147 19.03 45.32 22.59
C ARG A 147 18.45 45.38 24.00
N ARG A 148 17.19 45.77 24.14
CA ARG A 148 16.46 45.77 25.42
C ARG A 148 16.41 44.38 26.06
N MET A 149 16.16 43.32 25.27
CA MET A 149 16.15 41.94 25.79
C MET A 149 17.52 41.52 26.31
N LEU A 150 18.60 41.92 25.63
CA LEU A 150 19.97 41.66 26.06
C LEU A 150 20.29 42.39 27.36
N GLU A 151 19.92 43.67 27.48
CA GLU A 151 20.11 44.48 28.68
C GLU A 151 19.35 43.91 29.89
N LEU A 152 18.12 43.45 29.67
CA LEU A 152 17.30 42.78 30.70
C LEU A 152 17.75 41.33 30.99
N ARG A 153 18.79 40.84 30.30
CA ARG A 153 19.33 39.47 30.43
C ARG A 153 18.23 38.40 30.33
N VAL A 154 17.36 38.51 29.32
CA VAL A 154 16.27 37.55 29.10
C VAL A 154 16.84 36.17 28.77
N ASN A 155 16.47 35.16 29.58
CA ASN A 155 16.94 33.77 29.47
C ASN A 155 18.49 33.65 29.43
N PRO A 156 19.18 33.97 30.53
CA PRO A 156 20.63 34.14 30.53
C PRO A 156 21.43 32.84 30.54
N ILE A 157 20.80 31.68 30.82
CA ILE A 157 21.49 30.38 30.94
C ILE A 157 21.60 29.70 29.56
N ASP A 158 20.45 29.37 28.95
CA ASP A 158 20.39 28.64 27.67
C ASP A 158 19.79 29.46 26.51
N GLY A 159 19.33 30.68 26.79
CA GLY A 159 18.60 31.51 25.83
C GLY A 159 19.47 32.55 25.13
N ILE A 160 18.81 33.54 24.52
CA ILE A 160 19.44 34.54 23.64
C ILE A 160 20.54 35.34 24.36
N SER A 161 20.31 35.74 25.62
CA SER A 161 21.30 36.49 26.41
C SER A 161 22.55 35.67 26.75
N SER A 162 22.45 34.34 26.84
CA SER A 162 23.62 33.49 27.08
C SER A 162 24.64 33.56 25.93
N MET A 163 24.15 33.82 24.71
CA MET A 163 24.93 33.86 23.47
C MET A 163 25.55 35.23 23.20
N TRP A 164 25.19 36.27 23.94
CA TRP A 164 25.78 37.60 23.83
C TRP A 164 27.00 37.73 24.74
N ASP A 165 28.08 38.31 24.21
CA ASP A 165 29.25 38.72 24.97
C ASP A 165 29.08 40.18 25.39
N TYR A 166 28.81 40.38 26.68
CA TYR A 166 28.53 41.69 27.26
C TYR A 166 29.78 42.55 27.43
N ASP A 167 30.97 41.94 27.51
CA ASP A 167 32.22 42.67 27.71
C ASP A 167 32.70 43.30 26.40
N ASN A 168 32.42 42.65 25.27
CA ASN A 168 32.89 43.07 23.95
C ASN A 168 31.75 43.47 22.99
N ASP A 169 30.52 43.62 23.51
CA ASP A 169 29.31 44.01 22.77
C ASP A 169 29.16 43.27 21.42
N ARG A 170 29.26 41.94 21.45
CA ARG A 170 29.22 41.09 20.24
C ARG A 170 28.62 39.71 20.51
N TRP A 171 28.16 39.03 19.47
CA TRP A 171 27.71 37.64 19.59
C TRP A 171 28.89 36.70 19.85
N LYS A 172 28.74 35.77 20.81
CA LYS A 172 29.72 34.71 21.07
C LYS A 172 29.77 33.75 19.89
N VAL A 173 30.92 33.65 19.23
CA VAL A 173 31.15 32.67 18.17
C VAL A 173 31.62 31.36 18.81
N LYS A 174 30.80 30.30 18.76
CA LYS A 174 31.23 28.96 19.22
C LYS A 174 32.17 28.35 18.17
N LYS A 175 33.46 28.21 18.52
CA LYS A 175 34.53 27.68 17.64
C LYS A 175 34.25 26.27 17.05
N ASN A 176 33.34 25.48 17.66
CA ASN A 176 33.02 24.10 17.26
C ASN A 176 31.54 23.87 16.88
N ARG A 177 30.78 24.91 16.50
CA ARG A 177 29.41 24.72 16.00
C ARG A 177 29.15 25.73 14.89
N ILE A 178 29.02 25.26 13.65
CA ILE A 178 28.63 26.05 12.48
C ILE A 178 27.20 26.55 12.74
N ILE A 179 27.08 27.75 13.30
CA ILE A 179 25.83 28.49 13.34
C ILE A 179 26.08 29.72 12.48
N ILE A 180 25.48 29.70 11.29
CA ILE A 180 25.59 30.69 10.23
C ILE A 180 25.27 32.08 10.79
N PRO A 181 26.20 33.05 10.79
CA PRO A 181 25.96 34.37 11.36
C PRO A 181 25.30 35.37 10.37
N GLU A 182 24.94 34.94 9.16
CA GLU A 182 24.49 35.89 8.12
C GLU A 182 23.02 36.30 8.17
N LEU A 183 22.17 35.67 8.99
CA LEU A 183 20.72 35.95 8.91
C LEU A 183 20.24 37.22 9.65
N PHE A 184 21.13 37.95 10.32
CA PHE A 184 20.74 39.06 11.21
C PHE A 184 21.49 40.39 11.01
N MET A 185 22.30 40.51 9.95
CA MET A 185 22.96 41.79 9.60
C MET A 185 22.01 42.69 8.78
#